data_AF-A0A0Q9JSL6-F1
#
_entry.id   AF-A0A0Q9JSL6-F1
#
_cell.length_a   1.000
_cell.length_b   1.000
_cell.length_c   1.000
_cell.angle_alpha   90.00
_cell.angle_beta   90.00
_cell.angle_gamma   90.00
#
_symmetry.space_group_name_H-M   'P 1'
#
loop_
_entity.id
_entity.type
_entity.pdbx_description
1 polymer ?
#
loop_
_entity_poly.entity_id
_entity_poly.type
_entity_poly.pdbx_seq_one_letter_code
_entity_poly.pdbx_strand_id
1 'polypeptide(L)'
;MRYVNTVKEFIFEEERPFLSCHASTLELLPGGDVIAAWFGGTREKAGDVAIWISRRGDKGWTPPVKVADQGDVPHWNPVLFRTNKGILFLYYKVGTNIAEWETMVIRSTDNGHTWTSPLPLVEGDKGGRGPVKNKPIVLHDGTIAAPASLEPAWDAFVDLSFDGGETWTRSEIVPLEHSRMKGKGIIQPTLWESVPGIVHMLTRSTEGSIYRSDSMDGGRTWCAAYPTELPNNNSGIDLVKLNNGTIALIYNPTRPENGKNKGPRTPLVIRLSQDNGHTWENEIVLDEGEKQYSYPAIVASGLDLYVTYTWKRERIAFWKITLADLA
;
A
#
# COMPACT_ATOMS: atom_id res chain seq x y z
N MET A 1 6.48 24.32 -1.25
CA MET A 1 6.14 23.82 -2.59
C MET A 1 4.66 24.04 -2.83
N ARG A 2 4.27 24.60 -3.98
CA ARG A 2 2.86 24.78 -4.38
C ARG A 2 2.44 23.57 -5.22
N TYR A 3 1.27 22.98 -4.99
CA TYR A 3 0.64 22.12 -6.00
C TYR A 3 -0.20 23.01 -6.92
N VAL A 4 -0.27 22.66 -8.21
CA VAL A 4 -0.83 23.56 -9.23
C VAL A 4 -2.26 23.19 -9.59
N ASN A 5 -2.60 21.90 -9.50
CA ASN A 5 -3.93 21.40 -9.81
C ASN A 5 -4.27 20.16 -8.98
N THR A 6 -5.53 20.03 -8.60
CA THR A 6 -6.04 18.87 -7.88
C THR A 6 -7.42 18.48 -8.37
N VAL A 7 -7.63 17.19 -8.57
CA VAL A 7 -8.94 16.58 -8.80
C VAL A 7 -9.20 15.60 -7.67
N LYS A 8 -10.35 15.71 -7.01
CA LYS A 8 -10.85 14.76 -6.01
C LYS A 8 -12.16 14.16 -6.49
N GLU A 9 -12.25 12.84 -6.43
CA GLU A 9 -13.44 12.06 -6.81
C GLU A 9 -13.72 10.98 -5.76
N PHE A 10 -14.97 10.51 -5.67
CA PHE A 10 -15.25 9.19 -5.11
C PHE A 10 -15.35 8.18 -6.26
N ILE A 11 -14.80 6.98 -6.06
CA ILE A 11 -14.77 5.95 -7.10
C ILE A 11 -16.17 5.40 -7.40
N PHE A 12 -17.06 5.44 -6.41
CA PHE A 12 -18.45 5.00 -6.50
C PHE A 12 -19.30 5.79 -5.50
N GLU A 13 -20.60 5.85 -5.75
CA GLU A 13 -21.57 6.54 -4.89
C GLU A 13 -22.38 5.56 -4.04
N GLU A 14 -23.63 5.89 -3.68
CA GLU A 14 -24.47 5.02 -2.84
C GLU A 14 -24.86 3.70 -3.51
N GLU A 15 -24.97 3.67 -4.84
CA GLU A 15 -25.28 2.46 -5.57
C GLU A 15 -24.04 1.56 -5.65
N ARG A 16 -23.94 0.64 -4.67
CA ARG A 16 -22.80 -0.27 -4.51
C ARG A 16 -23.20 -1.60 -3.88
N PRO A 17 -22.47 -2.69 -4.18
CA PRO A 17 -22.82 -4.04 -3.74
C PRO A 17 -22.30 -4.43 -2.33
N PHE A 18 -21.79 -3.47 -1.55
CA PHE A 18 -21.20 -3.70 -0.24
C PHE A 18 -21.53 -2.56 0.74
N LEU A 19 -21.65 -2.87 2.03
CA LEU A 19 -21.95 -1.87 3.06
C LEU A 19 -20.68 -1.16 3.55
N SER A 20 -19.56 -1.88 3.58
CA SER A 20 -18.25 -1.38 3.99
C SER A 20 -17.17 -1.73 2.98
N CYS A 21 -16.20 -0.82 2.83
CA CYS A 21 -15.04 -0.99 1.98
C CYS A 21 -13.77 -0.52 2.68
N HIS A 22 -12.62 -1.12 2.37
CA HIS A 22 -11.34 -0.72 2.95
C HIS A 22 -10.11 -1.19 2.15
N ALA A 23 -8.94 -0.68 2.55
CA ALA A 23 -7.63 -1.03 2.01
C ALA A 23 -7.57 -0.90 0.48
N SER A 24 -7.72 0.35 0.01
CA SER A 24 -7.63 0.64 -1.41
C SER A 24 -6.20 0.57 -1.91
N THR A 25 -6.07 0.26 -3.20
CA THR A 25 -4.84 0.30 -3.99
C THR A 25 -5.20 0.85 -5.37
N LEU A 26 -4.21 1.34 -6.11
CA LEU A 26 -4.38 1.85 -7.47
C LEU A 26 -3.14 1.58 -8.33
N GLU A 27 -3.35 1.58 -9.64
CA GLU A 27 -2.28 1.48 -10.63
C GLU A 27 -2.65 2.29 -11.88
N LEU A 28 -1.63 2.83 -12.55
CA LEU A 28 -1.79 3.57 -13.80
C LEU A 28 -1.82 2.61 -14.99
N LEU A 29 -2.74 2.88 -15.92
CA LEU A 29 -2.91 2.14 -17.16
C LEU A 29 -2.47 2.98 -18.36
N PRO A 30 -2.21 2.35 -19.53
CA PRO A 30 -1.91 3.07 -20.75
C PRO A 30 -2.99 4.11 -21.08
N GLY A 31 -2.57 5.25 -21.67
CA GLY A 31 -3.50 6.33 -22.04
C GLY A 31 -3.91 7.25 -20.89
N GLY A 32 -3.40 7.04 -19.67
CA GLY A 32 -3.74 7.86 -18.50
C GLY A 32 -4.96 7.36 -17.72
N ASP A 33 -5.51 6.22 -18.12
CA ASP A 33 -6.50 5.46 -17.36
C ASP A 33 -5.93 5.05 -15.99
N VAL A 34 -6.83 4.81 -15.03
CA VAL A 34 -6.46 4.34 -13.68
C VAL A 34 -7.30 3.12 -13.35
N ILE A 35 -6.72 2.12 -12.69
CA ILE A 35 -7.48 1.05 -12.06
C ILE A 35 -7.28 1.12 -10.55
N ALA A 36 -8.36 0.93 -9.80
CA ALA A 36 -8.33 0.86 -8.35
C ALA A 36 -8.98 -0.44 -7.88
N ALA A 37 -8.49 -0.96 -6.75
CA ALA A 37 -9.06 -2.12 -6.09
C ALA A 37 -9.20 -1.88 -4.58
N TRP A 38 -10.13 -2.57 -3.94
CA TRP A 38 -10.36 -2.55 -2.48
C TRP A 38 -11.07 -3.84 -2.07
N PHE A 39 -11.04 -4.17 -0.77
CA PHE A 39 -11.92 -5.22 -0.26
C PHE A 39 -13.23 -4.60 0.23
N GLY A 40 -14.35 -5.31 0.05
CA GLY A 40 -15.67 -4.84 0.43
C GLY A 40 -16.67 -5.97 0.67
N GLY A 41 -17.56 -5.75 1.64
CA GLY A 41 -18.61 -6.68 2.05
C GLY A 41 -19.51 -6.06 3.12
N THR A 42 -20.20 -6.89 3.89
CA THR A 42 -21.10 -6.42 4.97
C THR A 42 -20.34 -5.68 6.07
N ARG A 43 -19.18 -6.19 6.48
CA ARG A 43 -18.23 -5.54 7.40
C ARG A 43 -16.87 -6.20 7.27
N GLU A 44 -15.83 -5.54 7.78
CA GLU A 44 -14.50 -6.16 7.89
C GLU A 44 -14.59 -7.54 8.57
N LYS A 45 -13.84 -8.53 8.05
CA LYS A 45 -13.83 -9.93 8.48
C LYS A 45 -15.09 -10.76 8.15
N ALA A 46 -16.15 -10.18 7.59
CA ALA A 46 -17.33 -10.98 7.23
C ALA A 46 -17.00 -11.94 6.07
N GLY A 47 -17.63 -13.11 6.04
CA GLY A 47 -17.36 -14.14 5.04
C GLY A 47 -17.72 -13.74 3.60
N ASP A 48 -18.51 -12.68 3.44
CA ASP A 48 -18.89 -12.10 2.15
C ASP A 48 -17.91 -11.01 1.64
N VAL A 49 -16.81 -10.76 2.37
CA VAL A 49 -15.80 -9.79 1.93
C VAL A 49 -15.05 -10.33 0.72
N ALA A 50 -15.21 -9.63 -0.39
CA ALA A 50 -14.61 -9.91 -1.68
C ALA A 50 -13.65 -8.79 -2.11
N ILE A 51 -12.88 -9.02 -3.17
CA ILE A 51 -12.09 -7.97 -3.84
C ILE A 51 -12.90 -7.38 -4.98
N TRP A 52 -12.97 -6.06 -4.99
CA TRP A 52 -13.68 -5.25 -5.98
C TRP A 52 -12.69 -4.35 -6.70
N ILE A 53 -12.94 -4.09 -7.98
CA ILE A 53 -12.19 -3.14 -8.80
C ILE A 53 -13.12 -2.10 -9.44
N SER A 54 -12.56 -0.97 -9.82
CA SER A 54 -13.14 -0.05 -10.79
C SER A 54 -12.04 0.57 -11.66
N ARG A 55 -12.38 0.93 -12.89
CA ARG A 55 -11.49 1.56 -13.87
C ARG A 55 -11.96 2.98 -14.13
N ARG A 56 -11.04 3.93 -14.18
CA ARG A 56 -11.26 5.33 -14.56
C ARG A 56 -10.72 5.54 -15.96
N GLY A 57 -11.57 6.03 -16.86
CA GLY A 57 -11.16 6.53 -18.17
C GLY A 57 -11.78 7.90 -18.45
N ASP A 58 -11.91 8.27 -19.73
CA ASP A 58 -12.42 9.58 -20.16
C ASP A 58 -13.83 9.91 -19.65
N LYS A 59 -14.65 8.87 -19.42
CA LYS A 59 -16.03 8.99 -18.94
C LYS A 59 -16.18 8.92 -17.42
N GLY A 60 -15.07 8.91 -16.68
CA GLY A 60 -15.04 8.71 -15.23
C GLY A 60 -14.90 7.24 -14.83
N TRP A 61 -15.31 6.92 -13.61
CA TRP A 61 -15.19 5.60 -13.01
C TRP A 61 -16.28 4.63 -13.50
N THR A 62 -15.91 3.38 -13.76
CA THR A 62 -16.87 2.29 -13.97
C THR A 62 -17.54 1.89 -12.66
N PRO A 63 -18.75 1.29 -12.69
CA PRO A 63 -19.31 0.64 -11.50
C PRO A 63 -18.35 -0.40 -10.91
N PRO A 64 -18.38 -0.66 -9.58
CA PRO A 64 -17.58 -1.70 -8.96
C PRO A 64 -17.84 -3.10 -9.54
N VAL A 65 -16.77 -3.82 -9.87
CA VAL A 65 -16.81 -5.21 -10.38
C VAL A 65 -16.11 -6.13 -9.39
N LYS A 66 -16.75 -7.24 -9.02
CA LYS A 66 -16.15 -8.26 -8.15
C LYS A 66 -15.17 -9.11 -8.95
N VAL A 67 -13.94 -9.29 -8.46
CA VAL A 67 -12.89 -10.04 -9.17
C VAL A 67 -12.27 -11.20 -8.37
N ALA A 68 -12.44 -11.22 -7.05
CA ALA A 68 -12.05 -12.37 -6.24
C ALA A 68 -13.03 -12.57 -5.08
N ASP A 69 -13.49 -13.80 -4.91
CA ASP A 69 -14.47 -14.25 -3.91
C ASP A 69 -14.30 -15.76 -3.69
N GLN A 70 -14.44 -16.18 -2.44
CA GLN A 70 -14.45 -17.59 -2.04
C GLN A 70 -15.41 -17.65 -0.85
N GLY A 71 -16.67 -17.99 -1.14
CA GLY A 71 -17.79 -17.87 -0.20
C GLY A 71 -17.44 -18.28 1.24
N ASP A 72 -17.90 -17.47 2.18
CA ASP A 72 -17.66 -17.59 3.62
C ASP A 72 -16.21 -17.39 4.09
N VAL A 73 -15.28 -17.04 3.19
CA VAL A 73 -13.88 -16.72 3.53
C VAL A 73 -13.55 -15.27 3.16
N PRO A 74 -13.23 -14.41 4.15
CA PRO A 74 -12.96 -13.01 3.88
C PRO A 74 -11.67 -12.80 3.09
N HIS A 75 -11.73 -11.84 2.16
CA HIS A 75 -10.60 -11.35 1.38
C HIS A 75 -10.04 -10.04 1.94
N TRP A 76 -8.75 -9.78 1.76
CA TRP A 76 -8.08 -8.64 2.40
C TRP A 76 -6.98 -8.02 1.54
N ASN A 77 -6.64 -6.77 1.89
CA ASN A 77 -5.45 -6.02 1.46
C ASN A 77 -5.08 -6.24 -0.02
N PRO A 78 -5.97 -5.92 -0.98
CA PRO A 78 -5.61 -6.00 -2.38
C PRO A 78 -4.44 -5.06 -2.68
N VAL A 79 -3.56 -5.50 -3.57
CA VAL A 79 -2.44 -4.70 -4.08
C VAL A 79 -2.37 -4.86 -5.59
N LEU A 80 -2.53 -3.76 -6.31
CA LEU A 80 -2.30 -3.69 -7.75
C LEU A 80 -0.83 -3.39 -8.01
N PHE A 81 -0.29 -4.01 -9.07
CA PHE A 81 1.07 -3.77 -9.53
C PHE A 81 1.18 -4.08 -11.02
N ARG A 82 1.65 -3.13 -11.82
CA ARG A 82 1.87 -3.33 -13.25
C ARG A 82 3.37 -3.41 -13.56
N THR A 83 3.76 -4.50 -14.20
CA THR A 83 5.14 -4.67 -14.68
C THR A 83 5.44 -3.81 -15.91
N ASN A 84 6.71 -3.59 -16.21
CA ASN A 84 7.15 -2.91 -17.43
C ASN A 84 6.72 -3.65 -18.72
N LYS A 85 6.47 -4.97 -18.64
CA LYS A 85 5.91 -5.78 -19.73
C LYS A 85 4.40 -5.60 -19.92
N GLY A 86 3.75 -4.80 -19.07
CA GLY A 86 2.33 -4.49 -19.14
C GLY A 86 1.40 -5.54 -18.51
N ILE A 87 1.95 -6.57 -17.86
CA ILE A 87 1.16 -7.51 -17.07
C ILE A 87 0.74 -6.82 -15.78
N LEU A 88 -0.55 -6.79 -15.52
CA LEU A 88 -1.15 -6.28 -14.29
C LEU A 88 -1.40 -7.43 -13.33
N PHE A 89 -0.84 -7.31 -12.13
CA PHE A 89 -1.04 -8.24 -11.03
C PHE A 89 -2.03 -7.64 -10.03
N LEU A 90 -2.93 -8.47 -9.50
CA LEU A 90 -3.71 -8.17 -8.32
C LEU A 90 -3.43 -9.24 -7.28
N TYR A 91 -2.70 -8.85 -6.24
CA TYR A 91 -2.45 -9.68 -5.06
C TYR A 91 -3.53 -9.41 -4.02
N TYR A 92 -3.92 -10.41 -3.25
CA TYR A 92 -4.86 -10.25 -2.13
C TYR A 92 -4.64 -11.37 -1.11
N LYS A 93 -5.20 -11.21 0.09
CA LYS A 93 -5.17 -12.27 1.12
C LYS A 93 -6.50 -12.95 1.25
N VAL A 94 -6.48 -14.24 1.59
CA VAL A 94 -7.67 -15.04 1.85
C VAL A 94 -7.48 -15.77 3.18
N GLY A 95 -8.45 -15.66 4.08
CA GLY A 95 -8.43 -16.40 5.34
C GLY A 95 -9.20 -15.72 6.48
N THR A 96 -9.75 -16.53 7.38
CA THR A 96 -10.51 -16.06 8.56
C THR A 96 -9.60 -15.65 9.73
N ASN A 97 -8.41 -16.24 9.80
CA ASN A 97 -7.36 -15.94 10.76
C ASN A 97 -6.24 -15.15 10.07
N ILE A 98 -6.00 -13.91 10.51
CA ILE A 98 -5.01 -13.00 9.91
C ILE A 98 -3.59 -13.57 9.99
N ALA A 99 -3.26 -14.30 11.07
CA ALA A 99 -1.94 -14.89 11.24
C ALA A 99 -1.68 -16.11 10.33
N GLU A 100 -2.71 -16.62 9.65
CA GLU A 100 -2.62 -17.85 8.85
C GLU A 100 -3.15 -17.65 7.42
N TRP A 101 -3.48 -16.41 7.05
CA TRP A 101 -3.98 -16.11 5.72
C TRP A 101 -2.99 -16.50 4.62
N GLU A 102 -3.52 -16.78 3.45
CA GLU A 102 -2.75 -17.09 2.25
C GLU A 102 -2.69 -15.85 1.37
N THR A 103 -1.61 -15.74 0.59
CA THR A 103 -1.52 -14.71 -0.45
C THR A 103 -1.88 -15.32 -1.79
N MET A 104 -2.92 -14.79 -2.41
CA MET A 104 -3.38 -15.19 -3.73
C MET A 104 -3.02 -14.11 -4.74
N VAL A 105 -2.89 -14.52 -5.99
CA VAL A 105 -2.62 -13.63 -7.12
C VAL A 105 -3.49 -14.00 -8.32
N ILE A 106 -4.05 -12.98 -8.96
CA ILE A 106 -4.63 -13.06 -10.31
C ILE A 106 -3.90 -12.07 -11.22
N ARG A 107 -3.86 -12.36 -12.51
CA ARG A 107 -3.12 -11.57 -13.51
C ARG A 107 -4.04 -11.16 -14.65
N SER A 108 -3.76 -10.00 -15.23
CA SER A 108 -4.42 -9.48 -16.43
C SER A 108 -3.38 -9.03 -17.45
N THR A 109 -3.61 -9.38 -18.71
CA THR A 109 -2.84 -8.94 -19.88
C THR A 109 -3.60 -7.94 -20.75
N ASP A 110 -4.81 -7.57 -20.33
CA ASP A 110 -5.73 -6.67 -21.04
C ASP A 110 -6.15 -5.48 -20.17
N ASN A 111 -5.25 -4.98 -19.32
CA ASN A 111 -5.45 -3.79 -18.48
C ASN A 111 -6.64 -3.89 -17.50
N GLY A 112 -6.84 -5.09 -16.94
CA GLY A 112 -7.83 -5.37 -15.90
C GLY A 112 -9.24 -5.67 -16.40
N HIS A 113 -9.40 -5.94 -17.71
CA HIS A 113 -10.70 -6.34 -18.27
C HIS A 113 -11.03 -7.80 -17.97
N THR A 114 -10.05 -8.68 -18.08
CA THR A 114 -10.15 -10.09 -17.70
C THR A 114 -8.98 -10.49 -16.80
N TRP A 115 -9.20 -11.54 -16.01
CA TRP A 115 -8.25 -12.02 -15.01
C TRP A 115 -8.10 -13.53 -15.10
N THR A 116 -6.90 -14.03 -14.84
CA THR A 116 -6.63 -15.47 -14.71
C THR A 116 -7.39 -16.07 -13.52
N SER A 117 -7.49 -17.40 -13.47
CA SER A 117 -7.81 -18.10 -12.23
C SER A 117 -6.79 -17.77 -11.13
N PRO A 118 -7.21 -17.75 -9.85
CA PRO A 118 -6.33 -17.43 -8.74
C PRO A 118 -5.33 -18.54 -8.47
N LEU A 119 -4.10 -18.14 -8.16
CA LEU A 119 -3.02 -19.03 -7.71
C LEU A 119 -2.48 -18.53 -6.37
N PRO A 120 -2.04 -19.42 -5.47
CA PRO A 120 -1.24 -19.00 -4.33
C PRO A 120 0.07 -18.38 -4.84
N LEU A 121 0.54 -17.33 -4.18
CA LEU A 121 1.78 -16.67 -4.57
C LEU A 121 2.99 -17.59 -4.39
N VAL A 122 2.98 -18.35 -3.30
CA VAL A 122 3.93 -19.43 -3.00
C VAL A 122 3.12 -20.60 -2.46
N GLU A 123 3.19 -21.73 -3.15
CA GLU A 123 2.44 -22.93 -2.81
C GLU A 123 2.73 -23.39 -1.37
N GLY A 124 1.68 -23.66 -0.59
CA GLY A 124 1.76 -24.14 0.79
C GLY A 124 2.15 -23.11 1.85
N ASP A 125 2.40 -21.84 1.49
CA ASP A 125 2.78 -20.79 2.43
C ASP A 125 1.59 -20.32 3.30
N LYS A 126 1.86 -19.98 4.56
CA LYS A 126 0.88 -19.47 5.54
C LYS A 126 1.48 -18.30 6.32
N GLY A 127 0.63 -17.37 6.74
CA GLY A 127 1.02 -16.14 7.45
C GLY A 127 1.20 -14.94 6.53
N GLY A 128 1.18 -15.17 5.23
CA GLY A 128 1.11 -14.15 4.19
C GLY A 128 2.49 -13.78 3.63
N ARG A 129 2.52 -13.66 2.31
CA ARG A 129 3.66 -13.20 1.51
C ARG A 129 3.44 -11.79 0.98
N GLY A 130 4.49 -11.16 0.48
CA GLY A 130 4.43 -9.85 -0.14
C GLY A 130 3.72 -9.89 -1.50
N PRO A 131 3.07 -8.81 -1.93
CA PRO A 131 2.90 -7.57 -1.19
C PRO A 131 1.77 -7.68 -0.15
N VAL A 132 1.90 -6.94 0.96
CA VAL A 132 0.84 -6.73 1.94
C VAL A 132 0.55 -5.23 2.05
N LYS A 133 -0.63 -4.81 1.58
CA LYS A 133 -1.14 -3.42 1.62
C LYS A 133 -0.39 -2.40 0.76
N ASN A 134 0.94 -2.44 0.67
CA ASN A 134 1.73 -1.52 -0.16
C ASN A 134 2.24 -2.21 -1.42
N LYS A 135 2.30 -1.45 -2.52
CA LYS A 135 2.74 -1.92 -3.84
C LYS A 135 4.22 -2.35 -3.83
N PRO A 136 4.59 -3.33 -4.67
CA PRO A 136 5.99 -3.62 -4.98
C PRO A 136 6.69 -2.44 -5.66
N ILE A 137 8.02 -2.46 -5.63
CA ILE A 137 8.87 -1.63 -6.51
C ILE A 137 9.69 -2.54 -7.44
N VAL A 138 10.07 -2.02 -8.60
CA VAL A 138 11.06 -2.65 -9.48
C VAL A 138 12.40 -1.99 -9.18
N LEU A 139 13.37 -2.77 -8.73
CA LEU A 139 14.74 -2.32 -8.50
C LEU A 139 15.46 -2.08 -9.83
N HIS A 140 16.58 -1.35 -9.79
CA HIS A 140 17.38 -1.04 -10.96
C HIS A 140 17.80 -2.28 -11.76
N ASP A 141 18.06 -3.41 -11.10
CA ASP A 141 18.47 -4.67 -11.75
C ASP A 141 17.28 -5.47 -12.34
N GLY A 142 16.05 -4.96 -12.21
CA GLY A 142 14.82 -5.62 -12.67
C GLY A 142 14.16 -6.53 -11.64
N THR A 143 14.75 -6.73 -10.47
CA THR A 143 14.13 -7.47 -9.35
C THR A 143 12.86 -6.76 -8.89
N ILE A 144 11.79 -7.52 -8.69
CA ILE A 144 10.57 -7.00 -8.05
C ILE A 144 10.67 -7.24 -6.55
N ALA A 145 10.58 -6.16 -5.77
CA ALA A 145 10.60 -6.19 -4.32
C ALA A 145 9.19 -5.90 -3.77
N ALA A 146 8.54 -6.92 -3.21
CA ALA A 146 7.19 -6.86 -2.68
C ALA A 146 7.19 -6.79 -1.14
N PRO A 147 6.82 -5.65 -0.52
CA PRO A 147 6.89 -5.48 0.92
C PRO A 147 5.85 -6.33 1.67
N ALA A 148 6.25 -6.94 2.78
CA ALA A 148 5.44 -7.88 3.53
C ALA A 148 5.68 -7.80 5.05
N SER A 149 4.88 -8.55 5.79
CA SER A 149 4.98 -8.64 7.24
C SER A 149 4.17 -9.81 7.80
N LEU A 150 4.60 -10.35 8.93
CA LEU A 150 3.91 -11.42 9.65
C LEU A 150 3.02 -10.88 10.79
N GLU A 151 2.13 -11.74 11.28
CA GLU A 151 1.36 -11.59 12.51
C GLU A 151 1.33 -12.95 13.26
N PRO A 152 1.23 -13.04 14.60
CA PRO A 152 0.81 -11.99 15.54
C PRO A 152 1.91 -11.05 16.03
N ALA A 153 3.17 -11.47 15.98
CA ALA A 153 4.32 -10.56 16.11
C ALA A 153 4.44 -9.78 14.79
N TRP A 154 4.62 -8.47 14.88
CA TRP A 154 4.73 -7.62 13.69
C TRP A 154 6.18 -7.55 13.26
N ASP A 155 6.51 -8.45 12.33
CA ASP A 155 7.84 -8.61 11.76
C ASP A 155 7.79 -8.30 10.26
N ALA A 156 8.50 -7.25 9.84
CA ALA A 156 8.57 -6.83 8.45
C ALA A 156 9.61 -7.64 7.66
N PHE A 157 9.35 -7.87 6.38
CA PHE A 157 10.27 -8.47 5.42
C PHE A 157 9.89 -8.07 3.99
N VAL A 158 10.66 -8.53 3.00
CA VAL A 158 10.37 -8.30 1.58
C VAL A 158 10.42 -9.63 0.82
N ASP A 159 9.48 -9.85 -0.07
CA ASP A 159 9.54 -10.92 -1.06
C ASP A 159 10.20 -10.41 -2.35
N LEU A 160 11.18 -11.15 -2.85
CA LEU A 160 11.97 -10.78 -4.02
C LEU A 160 11.69 -11.75 -5.17
N SER A 161 11.34 -11.21 -6.33
CA SER A 161 11.18 -11.98 -7.56
C SER A 161 12.20 -11.54 -8.61
N PHE A 162 12.95 -12.52 -9.14
CA PHE A 162 14.01 -12.32 -10.14
C PHE A 162 13.56 -12.70 -11.56
N ASP A 163 12.32 -13.18 -11.72
CA ASP A 163 11.77 -13.74 -12.96
C ASP A 163 10.48 -13.03 -13.41
N GLY A 164 10.26 -11.80 -12.94
CA GLY A 164 9.13 -10.98 -13.35
C GLY A 164 7.82 -11.29 -12.62
N GLY A 165 7.91 -11.87 -11.42
CA GLY A 165 6.77 -12.14 -10.54
C GLY A 165 6.27 -13.58 -10.60
N GLU A 166 7.05 -14.50 -11.20
CA GLU A 166 6.69 -15.91 -11.31
C GLU A 166 7.05 -16.68 -10.04
N THR A 167 8.25 -16.48 -9.50
CA THR A 167 8.71 -17.07 -8.24
C THR A 167 9.21 -16.01 -7.26
N TRP A 168 9.17 -16.35 -5.96
CA TRP A 168 9.41 -15.40 -4.88
C TRP A 168 10.30 -16.01 -3.78
N THR A 169 11.40 -15.31 -3.49
CA THR A 169 12.29 -15.62 -2.37
C THR A 169 12.10 -14.59 -1.27
N ARG A 170 11.84 -15.06 -0.05
CA ARG A 170 11.72 -14.19 1.12
C ARG A 170 13.08 -13.66 1.56
N SER A 171 13.18 -12.36 1.85
CA SER A 171 14.33 -11.75 2.52
C SER A 171 14.49 -12.25 3.95
N GLU A 172 15.59 -11.87 4.60
CA GLU A 172 15.64 -11.93 6.06
C GLU A 172 14.57 -11.03 6.69
N ILE A 173 14.13 -11.40 7.90
CA ILE A 173 13.25 -10.55 8.71
C ILE A 173 14.06 -9.32 9.13
N VAL A 174 13.43 -8.15 9.05
CA VAL A 174 14.03 -6.90 9.52
C VAL A 174 14.35 -7.02 11.01
N PRO A 175 15.63 -6.88 11.44
CA PRO A 175 15.97 -7.05 12.85
C PRO A 175 15.25 -6.04 13.74
N LEU A 176 14.57 -6.54 14.78
CA LEU A 176 13.82 -5.74 15.74
C LEU A 176 13.87 -6.38 17.13
N GLU A 177 14.22 -5.60 18.16
CA GLU A 177 14.25 -6.07 19.54
C GLU A 177 12.88 -5.89 20.21
N HIS A 178 12.00 -6.89 20.01
CA HIS A 178 10.61 -6.87 20.53
C HIS A 178 10.49 -6.63 22.03
N SER A 179 11.47 -7.06 22.84
CA SER A 179 11.48 -6.84 24.29
C SER A 179 11.53 -5.37 24.69
N ARG A 180 11.94 -4.47 23.78
CA ARG A 180 11.96 -3.02 23.98
C ARG A 180 10.76 -2.29 23.40
N MET A 181 9.85 -3.00 22.73
CA MET A 181 8.67 -2.42 22.11
C MET A 181 7.49 -2.43 23.10
N LYS A 182 6.65 -1.38 23.06
CA LYS A 182 5.42 -1.33 23.85
C LYS A 182 4.33 -2.21 23.27
N GLY A 183 4.30 -2.37 21.95
CA GLY A 183 3.31 -3.17 21.25
C GLY A 183 3.93 -4.30 20.44
N LYS A 184 3.34 -4.55 19.27
CA LYS A 184 3.62 -5.74 18.45
C LYS A 184 4.85 -5.62 17.56
N GLY A 185 5.37 -4.41 17.34
CA GLY A 185 6.49 -4.16 16.43
C GLY A 185 6.12 -3.34 15.19
N ILE A 186 6.64 -3.75 14.03
CA ILE A 186 6.58 -3.01 12.75
C ILE A 186 5.94 -3.84 11.64
N ILE A 187 5.10 -3.21 10.80
CA ILE A 187 4.26 -3.92 9.83
C ILE A 187 3.98 -3.06 8.60
N GLN A 188 3.61 -3.72 7.48
CA GLN A 188 3.19 -3.09 6.23
C GLN A 188 4.23 -2.07 5.71
N PRO A 189 5.44 -2.54 5.34
CA PRO A 189 6.47 -1.67 4.80
C PRO A 189 6.04 -1.02 3.48
N THR A 190 6.58 0.14 3.17
CA THR A 190 6.59 0.73 1.83
C THR A 190 8.05 1.02 1.45
N LEU A 191 8.41 0.88 0.17
CA LEU A 191 9.80 0.77 -0.28
C LEU A 191 10.18 1.86 -1.27
N TRP A 192 11.45 2.23 -1.29
CA TRP A 192 12.09 2.90 -2.42
C TRP A 192 13.55 2.50 -2.54
N GLU A 193 14.09 2.54 -3.76
CA GLU A 193 15.51 2.38 -4.03
C GLU A 193 16.14 3.77 -4.22
N SER A 194 17.19 4.11 -3.47
CA SER A 194 17.83 5.43 -3.57
C SER A 194 18.81 5.49 -4.73
N VAL A 195 19.70 4.48 -4.78
CA VAL A 195 20.67 4.17 -5.84
C VAL A 195 20.69 2.65 -6.03
N PRO A 196 21.20 2.13 -7.16
CA PRO A 196 21.13 0.70 -7.48
C PRO A 196 21.61 -0.20 -6.33
N GLY A 197 20.74 -1.10 -5.88
CA GLY A 197 21.01 -2.06 -4.79
C GLY A 197 20.80 -1.52 -3.37
N ILE A 198 20.59 -0.20 -3.19
CA ILE A 198 20.36 0.41 -1.88
C ILE A 198 18.86 0.69 -1.70
N VAL A 199 18.22 -0.19 -0.94
CA VAL A 199 16.77 -0.21 -0.74
C VAL A 199 16.43 0.24 0.67
N HIS A 200 15.39 1.05 0.79
CA HIS A 200 14.93 1.58 2.05
C HIS A 200 13.48 1.21 2.28
N MET A 201 13.08 1.09 3.54
CA MET A 201 11.69 0.91 3.91
C MET A 201 11.26 1.88 4.99
N LEU A 202 9.99 2.29 4.92
CA LEU A 202 9.26 2.86 6.06
C LEU A 202 8.13 1.92 6.47
N THR A 203 7.94 1.75 7.78
CA THR A 203 6.91 0.87 8.34
C THR A 203 6.02 1.63 9.32
N ARG A 204 4.73 1.32 9.36
CA ARG A 204 3.90 1.71 10.52
C ARG A 204 4.28 0.85 11.73
N SER A 205 4.04 1.37 12.94
CA SER A 205 4.41 0.67 14.17
C SER A 205 3.37 0.85 15.28
N THR A 206 3.54 0.08 16.36
CA THR A 206 2.83 0.31 17.62
C THR A 206 3.44 1.40 18.50
N GLU A 207 4.61 1.93 18.15
CA GLU A 207 5.43 2.75 19.03
C GLU A 207 5.16 4.25 18.89
N GLY A 208 4.15 4.64 18.11
CA GLY A 208 3.78 6.03 17.92
C GLY A 208 4.64 6.77 16.89
N SER A 209 5.62 6.13 16.25
CA SER A 209 6.48 6.67 15.19
C SER A 209 6.55 5.75 13.98
N ILE A 210 6.84 6.32 12.80
CA ILE A 210 7.24 5.51 11.64
C ILE A 210 8.66 5.00 11.90
N TYR A 211 8.91 3.75 11.57
CA TYR A 211 10.23 3.13 11.65
C TYR A 211 10.84 3.03 10.26
N ARG A 212 12.17 3.06 10.21
CA ARG A 212 12.98 2.90 9.00
C ARG A 212 13.93 1.73 9.17
N SER A 213 14.20 1.05 8.06
CA SER A 213 15.31 0.11 7.91
C SER A 213 15.85 0.21 6.49
N ASP A 214 17.14 -0.06 6.34
CA ASP A 214 17.90 0.12 5.11
C ASP A 214 18.60 -1.20 4.75
N SER A 215 18.63 -1.50 3.46
CA SER A 215 19.28 -2.66 2.86
C SER A 215 20.35 -2.19 1.89
N MET A 216 21.52 -2.81 1.97
CA MET A 216 22.68 -2.50 1.12
C MET A 216 22.90 -3.55 0.01
N ASP A 217 22.00 -4.53 -0.10
CA ASP A 217 22.17 -5.73 -0.94
C ASP A 217 20.92 -6.07 -1.76
N GLY A 218 20.14 -5.05 -2.13
CA GLY A 218 18.94 -5.22 -2.96
C GLY A 218 17.73 -5.74 -2.20
N GLY A 219 17.63 -5.48 -0.89
CA GLY A 219 16.51 -5.90 -0.05
C GLY A 219 16.62 -7.31 0.50
N ARG A 220 17.80 -7.96 0.44
CA ARG A 220 18.00 -9.33 0.93
C ARG A 220 18.19 -9.36 2.44
N THR A 221 19.02 -8.46 2.95
CA THR A 221 19.26 -8.24 4.38
C THR A 221 18.99 -6.79 4.75
N TRP A 222 18.74 -6.56 6.04
CA TRP A 222 18.26 -5.28 6.55
C TRP A 222 19.01 -4.90 7.82
N CYS A 223 19.33 -3.61 7.98
CA CYS A 223 19.81 -3.11 9.26
C CYS A 223 18.69 -3.15 10.31
N ALA A 224 19.05 -3.11 11.59
CA ALA A 224 18.07 -3.05 12.67
C ALA A 224 17.14 -1.85 12.49
N ALA A 225 15.83 -2.07 12.60
CA ALA A 225 14.85 -1.01 12.43
C ALA A 225 15.00 0.06 13.52
N TYR A 226 14.91 1.33 13.14
CA TYR A 226 15.04 2.47 14.03
C TYR A 226 13.88 3.46 13.85
N PRO A 227 13.46 4.14 14.94
CA PRO A 227 12.39 5.12 14.85
C PRO A 227 12.85 6.36 14.08
N THR A 228 11.91 6.96 13.35
CA THR A 228 12.07 8.28 12.73
C THR A 228 11.33 9.35 13.55
N GLU A 229 11.56 10.62 13.22
CA GLU A 229 10.81 11.75 13.80
C GLU A 229 9.35 11.80 13.36
N LEU A 230 8.99 11.08 12.27
CA LEU A 230 7.63 11.07 11.75
C LEU A 230 6.67 10.36 12.73
N PRO A 231 5.58 11.02 13.15
CA PRO A 231 4.57 10.39 14.00
C PRO A 231 3.83 9.28 13.25
N ASN A 232 3.40 8.25 13.98
CA ASN A 232 2.49 7.23 13.45
C ASN A 232 1.42 6.87 14.47
N ASN A 233 0.16 6.94 14.05
CA ASN A 233 -1.00 6.62 14.85
C ASN A 233 -1.39 5.14 14.80
N ASN A 234 -0.47 4.27 14.36
CA ASN A 234 -0.72 2.87 14.03
C ASN A 234 -1.69 2.68 12.85
N SER A 235 -1.67 3.59 11.88
CA SER A 235 -2.39 3.46 10.61
C SER A 235 -1.44 3.24 9.45
N GLY A 236 -1.98 2.64 8.39
CA GLY A 236 -1.24 2.37 7.16
C GLY A 236 -0.67 3.64 6.54
N ILE A 237 0.53 3.49 5.98
CA ILE A 237 1.26 4.50 5.21
C ILE A 237 1.55 3.95 3.82
N ASP A 238 1.83 4.80 2.85
CA ASP A 238 2.43 4.41 1.58
C ASP A 238 3.32 5.55 1.06
N LEU A 239 4.27 5.26 0.18
CA LEU A 239 5.08 6.27 -0.49
C LEU A 239 5.31 5.94 -1.95
N VAL A 240 5.74 6.95 -2.71
CA VAL A 240 6.26 6.77 -4.06
C VAL A 240 7.47 7.67 -4.27
N LYS A 241 8.50 7.14 -4.93
CA LYS A 241 9.65 7.94 -5.41
C LYS A 241 9.35 8.41 -6.84
N LEU A 242 9.43 9.70 -7.07
CA LEU A 242 9.26 10.34 -8.38
C LEU A 242 10.56 10.23 -9.18
N ASN A 243 10.46 10.42 -10.51
CA ASN A 243 11.61 10.34 -11.41
C ASN A 243 12.71 11.37 -11.10
N ASN A 244 12.35 12.51 -10.49
CA ASN A 244 13.30 13.53 -10.06
C ASN A 244 13.98 13.23 -8.70
N GLY A 245 13.71 12.06 -8.11
CA GLY A 245 14.26 11.64 -6.82
C GLY A 245 13.46 12.05 -5.59
N THR A 246 12.44 12.91 -5.74
CA THR A 246 11.54 13.30 -4.64
C THR A 246 10.77 12.09 -4.14
N ILE A 247 10.62 11.94 -2.83
CA ILE A 247 9.81 10.90 -2.21
C ILE A 247 8.54 11.55 -1.65
N ALA A 248 7.37 11.08 -2.06
CA ALA A 248 6.08 11.51 -1.52
C ALA A 248 5.51 10.44 -0.57
N LEU A 249 5.38 10.76 0.71
CA LEU A 249 4.82 9.90 1.76
C LEU A 249 3.40 10.35 2.10
N ILE A 250 2.45 9.43 2.04
CA ILE A 250 1.07 9.63 2.48
C ILE A 250 0.81 8.92 3.80
N TYR A 251 0.37 9.67 4.82
CA TYR A 251 0.15 9.15 6.17
C TYR A 251 -0.73 10.08 7.03
N ASN A 252 -1.10 9.60 8.22
CA ASN A 252 -1.74 10.43 9.25
C ASN A 252 -0.67 10.92 10.25
N PRO A 253 -0.39 12.22 10.34
CA PRO A 253 0.72 12.75 11.13
C PRO A 253 0.36 12.92 12.62
N THR A 254 -0.22 11.88 13.23
CA THR A 254 -0.67 11.91 14.63
C THR A 254 -0.09 10.75 15.42
N ARG A 255 -0.14 10.84 16.75
CA ARG A 255 0.30 9.79 17.68
C ARG A 255 -0.89 9.28 18.50
N PRO A 256 -0.85 8.03 18.99
CA PRO A 256 -1.77 7.60 20.03
C PRO A 256 -1.58 8.43 21.29
N GLU A 257 -2.66 8.66 22.04
CA GLU A 257 -2.56 9.18 23.41
C GLU A 257 -1.86 8.14 24.32
N ASN A 258 -1.30 8.60 25.44
CA ASN A 258 -0.63 7.74 26.40
C ASN A 258 -1.53 6.56 26.82
N GLY A 259 -0.98 5.34 26.76
CA GLY A 259 -1.70 4.10 27.09
C GLY A 259 -2.61 3.55 25.99
N LYS A 260 -2.73 4.23 24.83
CA LYS A 260 -3.48 3.73 23.67
C LYS A 260 -2.55 3.20 22.59
N ASN A 261 -2.99 2.16 21.88
CA ASN A 261 -2.25 1.55 20.76
C ASN A 261 -2.63 2.13 19.38
N LYS A 262 -3.66 2.96 19.30
CA LYS A 262 -4.18 3.56 18.06
C LYS A 262 -4.50 5.03 18.31
N GLY A 263 -4.11 5.90 17.37
CA GLY A 263 -4.41 7.32 17.40
C GLY A 263 -5.46 7.74 16.35
N PRO A 264 -5.80 9.04 16.29
CA PRO A 264 -6.78 9.56 15.34
C PRO A 264 -6.33 9.40 13.89
N ARG A 265 -7.20 8.89 13.01
CA ARG A 265 -6.91 8.72 11.56
C ARG A 265 -7.28 9.96 10.74
N THR A 266 -6.87 11.11 11.23
CA THR A 266 -7.15 12.44 10.67
C THR A 266 -6.11 13.43 11.23
N PRO A 267 -5.61 14.40 10.44
CA PRO A 267 -5.80 14.53 8.99
C PRO A 267 -5.08 13.41 8.22
N LEU A 268 -5.38 13.26 6.92
CA LEU A 268 -4.58 12.50 5.97
C LEU A 268 -3.78 13.47 5.09
N VAL A 269 -2.46 13.34 5.08
CA VAL A 269 -1.57 14.28 4.41
C VAL A 269 -0.55 13.57 3.53
N ILE A 270 -0.03 14.30 2.54
CA ILE A 270 1.21 13.97 1.83
C ILE A 270 2.32 14.90 2.35
N ARG A 271 3.50 14.35 2.63
CA ARG A 271 4.74 15.13 2.82
C ARG A 271 5.81 14.65 1.86
N LEU A 272 6.73 15.54 1.52
CA LEU A 272 7.76 15.31 0.52
C LEU A 272 9.15 15.31 1.14
N SER A 273 10.03 14.46 0.63
CA SER A 273 11.46 14.44 0.98
C SER A 273 12.31 14.53 -0.29
N GLN A 274 13.38 15.32 -0.22
CA GLN A 274 14.38 15.47 -1.29
C GLN A 274 15.76 14.94 -0.89
N ASP A 275 15.91 14.48 0.35
CA ASP A 275 17.16 14.04 0.96
C ASP A 275 17.07 12.57 1.38
N ASN A 276 16.50 11.73 0.52
CA ASN A 276 16.41 10.29 0.73
C ASN A 276 15.67 9.87 2.02
N GLY A 277 14.60 10.59 2.37
CA GLY A 277 13.74 10.29 3.51
C GLY A 277 14.30 10.70 4.86
N HIS A 278 15.32 11.56 4.91
CA HIS A 278 15.88 12.08 6.17
C HIS A 278 15.05 13.22 6.73
N THR A 279 14.63 14.17 5.89
CA THR A 279 13.72 15.27 6.25
C THR A 279 12.47 15.26 5.38
N TRP A 280 11.38 15.78 5.95
CA TRP A 280 10.06 15.75 5.34
C TRP A 280 9.42 17.14 5.44
N GLU A 281 9.08 17.72 4.31
CA GLU A 281 8.55 19.08 4.18
C GLU A 281 7.28 19.07 3.32
N ASN A 282 6.72 20.26 3.06
CA ASN A 282 5.64 20.46 2.07
C ASN A 282 4.40 19.59 2.32
N GLU A 283 3.63 19.95 3.34
CA GLU A 283 2.40 19.24 3.69
C GLU A 283 1.25 19.58 2.73
N ILE A 284 0.63 18.56 2.15
CA ILE A 284 -0.58 18.64 1.35
C ILE A 284 -1.68 17.88 2.10
N VAL A 285 -2.67 18.61 2.62
CA VAL A 285 -3.81 18.02 3.33
C VAL A 285 -4.84 17.51 2.32
N LEU A 286 -5.18 16.22 2.38
CA LEU A 286 -6.17 15.59 1.48
C LEU A 286 -7.57 15.53 2.09
N ASP A 287 -7.63 15.24 3.38
CA ASP A 287 -8.88 15.21 4.14
C ASP A 287 -8.59 15.42 5.62
N GLU A 288 -9.50 16.14 6.26
CA GLU A 288 -9.47 16.46 7.68
C GLU A 288 -10.88 16.40 8.29
N GLY A 289 -10.99 16.69 9.59
CA GLY A 289 -12.24 16.69 10.31
C GLY A 289 -12.60 15.36 10.98
N GLU A 290 -13.85 15.27 11.42
CA GLU A 290 -14.33 14.18 12.26
C GLU A 290 -14.58 12.90 11.43
N LYS A 291 -14.13 11.75 11.96
CA LYS A 291 -14.08 10.38 11.40
C LYS A 291 -12.67 9.96 10.90
N GLN A 292 -12.60 8.91 10.07
CA GLN A 292 -11.38 8.15 9.74
C GLN A 292 -11.03 8.21 8.24
N TYR A 293 -9.76 8.52 7.95
CA TYR A 293 -9.16 8.48 6.61
C TYR A 293 -7.95 7.56 6.66
N SER A 294 -8.02 6.43 5.95
CA SER A 294 -7.22 5.26 6.30
C SER A 294 -6.74 4.49 5.09
N TYR A 295 -5.64 3.75 5.27
CA TYR A 295 -5.08 2.85 4.26
C TYR A 295 -4.92 3.55 2.90
N PRO A 296 -4.10 4.61 2.85
CA PRO A 296 -3.80 5.28 1.61
C PRO A 296 -2.94 4.40 0.71
N ALA A 297 -3.05 4.59 -0.60
CA ALA A 297 -2.11 4.12 -1.60
C ALA A 297 -1.77 5.29 -2.54
N ILE A 298 -0.52 5.37 -2.99
CA ILE A 298 -0.03 6.45 -3.84
C ILE A 298 0.82 5.90 -4.98
N VAL A 299 0.63 6.37 -6.21
CA VAL A 299 1.51 6.13 -7.35
C VAL A 299 1.82 7.46 -8.03
N ALA A 300 2.83 7.51 -8.89
CA ALA A 300 3.25 8.73 -9.57
C ALA A 300 3.54 8.49 -11.05
N SER A 301 3.32 9.53 -11.86
CA SER A 301 3.79 9.61 -13.24
C SER A 301 4.27 11.03 -13.52
N GLY A 302 5.58 11.19 -13.72
CA GLY A 302 6.20 12.52 -13.77
C GLY A 302 6.02 13.25 -12.43
N LEU A 303 5.34 14.41 -12.47
CA LEU A 303 4.99 15.21 -11.28
C LEU A 303 3.55 15.00 -10.81
N ASP A 304 2.78 14.14 -11.48
CA ASP A 304 1.43 13.80 -11.07
C ASP A 304 1.47 12.70 -10.01
N LEU A 305 0.86 12.97 -8.86
CA LEU A 305 0.55 12.00 -7.82
C LEU A 305 -0.88 11.53 -7.99
N TYR A 306 -1.09 10.22 -7.87
CA TYR A 306 -2.39 9.59 -7.89
C TYR A 306 -2.56 8.85 -6.59
N VAL A 307 -3.68 9.10 -5.90
CA VAL A 307 -3.90 8.62 -4.55
C VAL A 307 -5.26 7.95 -4.45
N THR A 308 -5.33 6.85 -3.71
CA THR A 308 -6.60 6.36 -3.15
C THR A 308 -6.51 6.20 -1.66
N TYR A 309 -7.63 6.27 -0.95
CA TYR A 309 -7.72 5.89 0.46
C TYR A 309 -9.15 5.52 0.82
N THR A 310 -9.28 4.81 1.94
CA THR A 310 -10.57 4.57 2.54
C THR A 310 -11.08 5.81 3.25
N TRP A 311 -12.21 6.32 2.77
CA TRP A 311 -12.92 7.42 3.36
C TRP A 311 -14.03 6.87 4.26
N LYS A 312 -13.85 7.01 5.57
CA LYS A 312 -14.85 6.69 6.61
C LYS A 312 -15.37 5.25 6.64
N ARG A 313 -14.73 4.32 5.91
CA ARG A 313 -15.20 2.93 5.63
C ARG A 313 -16.46 2.86 4.76
N GLU A 314 -16.88 4.00 4.23
CA GLU A 314 -18.10 4.18 3.46
C GLU A 314 -17.80 4.39 1.97
N ARG A 315 -16.62 4.92 1.62
CA ARG A 315 -16.21 5.19 0.24
C ARG A 315 -14.72 4.95 0.04
N ILE A 316 -14.31 4.84 -1.22
CA ILE A 316 -12.92 5.01 -1.65
C ILE A 316 -12.81 6.36 -2.35
N ALA A 317 -11.96 7.23 -1.80
CA ALA A 317 -11.63 8.50 -2.41
C ALA A 317 -10.46 8.32 -3.38
N PHE A 318 -10.46 9.14 -4.43
CA PHE A 318 -9.37 9.26 -5.40
C PHE A 318 -8.92 10.70 -5.51
N TRP A 319 -7.62 10.92 -5.59
CA TRP A 319 -7.04 12.21 -5.95
C TRP A 319 -6.06 12.06 -7.11
N LYS A 320 -6.06 13.05 -7.99
CA LYS A 320 -4.94 13.39 -8.86
C LYS A 320 -4.39 14.76 -8.44
N ILE A 321 -3.10 14.85 -8.16
CA ILE A 321 -2.43 16.07 -7.68
C ILE A 321 -1.20 16.32 -8.55
N THR A 322 -1.12 17.48 -9.18
CA THR A 322 0.05 17.89 -9.96
C THR A 322 0.95 18.78 -9.11
N LEU A 323 2.17 18.31 -8.82
CA LEU A 323 3.18 19.12 -8.14
C LEU A 323 3.73 20.20 -9.08
N ALA A 324 4.07 21.37 -8.55
CA ALA A 324 4.86 22.33 -9.31
C ALA A 324 6.31 21.82 -9.45
N ASP A 325 6.94 22.12 -10.58
CA ASP A 325 8.38 21.89 -10.75
C ASP A 325 9.17 22.57 -9.62
N LEU A 326 10.08 21.79 -9.05
CA LEU A 326 11.11 22.28 -8.15
C LEU A 326 12.17 22.94 -9.02
N ALA A 327 12.03 24.24 -9.24
CA ALA A 327 13.15 25.06 -9.69
C ALA A 327 14.19 25.17 -8.56
#